data_AF-A0A316HXK5-F1
#
_entry.id   AF-A0A316HXK5-F1
#
_cell.length_a   1.000
_cell.length_b   1.000
_cell.length_c   1.000
_cell.angle_alpha   90.00
_cell.angle_beta   90.00
_cell.angle_gamma   90.00
#
_symmetry.space_group_name_H-M   'P 1'
#
loop_
_entity.id
_entity.type
_entity.pdbx_description
1 polymer ?
#
loop_
_entity_poly.entity_id
_entity_poly.type
_entity_poly.pdbx_seq_one_letter_code
_entity_poly.pdbx_strand_id
1 'polypeptide(L)'
;MLRDVATLAPDSWLAMSFLLPLSMAEAAVRPGLELAEKGARASGTPFLSYCTPTEILAEARAAGLADAWHVSADELAARYFANRTDGLRPPRNAEELLVARVGSGRG
;
A
#
# COMPACT_ATOMS: atom_id res chain seq x y z
N MET A 1 -5.74 -7.07 -11.49
CA MET A 1 -4.65 -7.34 -10.54
C MET A 1 -5.13 -8.14 -9.33
N LEU A 2 -5.81 -7.57 -8.32
CA LEU A 2 -6.18 -8.33 -7.11
C LEU A 2 -7.06 -9.57 -7.38
N ARG A 3 -8.02 -9.47 -8.30
CA ARG A 3 -8.83 -10.63 -8.75
C ARG A 3 -7.99 -11.72 -9.39
N ASP A 4 -6.96 -11.34 -10.14
CA ASP A 4 -6.06 -12.30 -10.79
C ASP A 4 -5.20 -13.00 -9.71
N VAL A 5 -4.71 -12.25 -8.72
CA VAL A 5 -3.98 -12.82 -7.57
C VAL A 5 -4.84 -13.79 -6.78
N ALA A 6 -6.13 -13.52 -6.62
CA ALA A 6 -7.05 -14.42 -5.95
C ALA A 6 -7.26 -15.77 -6.67
N THR A 7 -6.79 -15.92 -7.92
CA THR A 7 -6.81 -17.19 -8.66
C THR A 7 -5.58 -18.08 -8.41
N LEU A 8 -4.59 -17.58 -7.66
CA LEU A 8 -3.42 -18.38 -7.27
C LEU A 8 -3.82 -19.54 -6.34
N ALA A 9 -2.88 -20.43 -6.06
CA ALA A 9 -3.12 -21.57 -5.18
C ALA A 9 -3.61 -21.10 -3.79
N PRO A 10 -4.55 -21.82 -3.16
CA PRO A 10 -4.92 -21.59 -1.76
C PRO A 10 -3.72 -21.40 -0.84
N ASP A 11 -3.85 -20.52 0.13
CA ASP A 11 -2.81 -20.18 1.11
C ASP A 11 -1.58 -19.45 0.55
N SER A 12 -1.60 -19.07 -0.73
CA SER A 12 -0.64 -18.11 -1.29
C SER A 12 -0.78 -16.75 -0.59
N TRP A 13 0.33 -16.05 -0.42
CA TRP A 13 0.36 -14.71 0.19
C TRP A 13 0.71 -13.64 -0.83
N LEU A 14 -0.03 -12.53 -0.77
CA LEU A 14 0.27 -11.28 -1.44
C LEU A 14 0.81 -10.29 -0.40
N ALA A 15 1.96 -9.71 -0.70
CA ALA A 15 2.42 -8.47 -0.09
C ALA A 15 2.67 -7.46 -1.21
N MET A 16 2.01 -6.31 -1.14
CA MET A 16 2.20 -5.24 -2.13
C MET A 16 2.12 -3.88 -1.46
N SER A 17 2.80 -2.90 -2.05
CA SER A 17 2.58 -1.50 -1.69
C SER A 17 1.43 -0.90 -2.49
N PHE A 18 0.84 0.16 -1.94
CA PHE A 18 -0.11 1.02 -2.61
C PHE A 18 0.14 2.48 -2.21
N LEU A 19 -0.17 3.40 -3.13
CA LEU A 19 -0.04 4.83 -2.89
C LEU A 19 -1.36 5.39 -2.34
N LEU A 20 -1.27 6.19 -1.29
CA LEU A 20 -2.41 6.95 -0.77
C LEU A 20 -2.62 8.23 -1.58
N PRO A 21 -3.85 8.78 -1.61
CA PRO A 21 -4.11 10.07 -2.21
C PRO A 21 -3.13 11.13 -1.72
N LEU A 22 -2.49 11.87 -2.64
CA LEU A 22 -1.48 12.88 -2.30
C LEU A 22 -2.01 13.99 -1.36
N SER A 23 -3.32 14.21 -1.36
CA SER A 23 -4.01 15.12 -0.44
C SER A 23 -3.92 14.69 1.03
N MET A 24 -3.70 13.40 1.31
CA MET A 24 -3.52 12.86 2.66
C MET A 24 -2.08 12.94 3.16
N ALA A 25 -1.12 13.10 2.26
CA ALA A 25 0.29 13.20 2.61
C ALA A 25 0.56 14.44 3.48
N GLU A 26 1.52 14.33 4.40
CA GLU A 26 1.98 15.46 5.21
C GLU A 26 2.51 16.59 4.31
N ALA A 27 2.28 17.84 4.72
CA ALA A 27 2.62 19.03 3.92
C ALA A 27 4.11 19.10 3.53
N ALA A 28 5.00 18.61 4.40
CA ALA A 28 6.45 18.60 4.14
C ALA A 28 6.86 17.56 3.06
N VAL A 29 6.08 16.49 2.87
CA VAL A 29 6.42 15.38 1.97
C VAL A 29 5.68 15.51 0.64
N ARG A 30 4.46 16.07 0.64
CA ARG A 30 3.60 16.19 -0.54
C ARG A 30 4.30 16.76 -1.79
N PRO A 31 5.10 17.84 -1.72
CA PRO A 31 5.78 18.36 -2.91
C PRO A 31 6.73 17.35 -3.55
N GLY A 32 7.39 16.50 -2.75
CA GLY A 32 8.25 15.43 -3.25
C GLY A 32 7.46 14.34 -3.96
N LEU A 33 6.29 13.97 -3.45
CA LEU A 33 5.41 12.99 -4.09
C LEU A 33 4.80 13.51 -5.39
N GLU A 34 4.39 14.78 -5.42
CA GLU A 34 3.91 15.44 -6.65
C GLU A 34 5.00 15.51 -7.72
N LEU A 35 6.25 15.79 -7.32
CA LEU A 35 7.38 15.77 -8.23
C LEU A 35 7.66 14.35 -8.76
N ALA A 36 7.55 13.33 -7.90
CA ALA A 36 7.69 11.93 -8.30
C ALA A 36 6.59 11.52 -9.30
N GLU A 37 5.33 11.87 -9.05
CA GLU A 37 4.22 11.62 -9.98
C GLU A 37 4.44 12.32 -11.33
N LYS A 38 4.84 13.60 -11.30
CA LYS A 38 5.13 14.36 -12.51
C LYS A 38 6.25 13.72 -13.32
N GLY A 39 7.31 13.26 -12.64
CA GLY A 39 8.41 12.53 -13.25
C GLY A 39 7.95 11.22 -13.88
N ALA A 40 7.19 10.41 -13.14
CA ALA A 40 6.66 9.13 -13.59
C ALA A 40 5.73 9.30 -14.80
N ARG A 41 4.91 10.35 -14.82
CA ARG A 41 4.08 10.71 -15.97
C ARG A 41 4.91 11.11 -17.18
N ALA A 42 5.94 11.93 -16.98
CA ALA A 42 6.84 12.36 -18.05
C ALA A 42 7.64 11.18 -18.66
N SER A 43 7.91 10.13 -17.87
CA SER A 43 8.56 8.90 -18.34
C SER A 43 7.60 7.86 -18.92
N GLY A 44 6.30 8.16 -19.05
CA GLY A 44 5.31 7.23 -19.61
C GLY A 44 4.81 6.16 -18.63
N THR A 45 5.09 6.30 -17.33
CA THR A 45 4.67 5.40 -16.26
C THR A 45 3.88 6.14 -15.17
N PRO A 46 2.76 6.80 -15.52
CA PRO A 46 2.00 7.59 -14.55
C PRO A 46 1.47 6.73 -13.40
N PHE A 47 1.39 7.32 -12.20
CA PHE A 47 0.71 6.69 -11.07
C PHE A 47 -0.80 6.85 -11.25
N LEU A 48 -1.47 5.75 -11.60
CA LEU A 48 -2.89 5.75 -11.95
C LEU A 48 -3.81 5.45 -10.76
N SER A 49 -3.34 4.60 -9.83
CA SER A 49 -4.16 4.07 -8.75
C SER A 49 -3.66 4.61 -7.42
N TYR A 50 -4.50 5.45 -6.82
CA TYR A 50 -4.39 5.88 -5.43
C TYR A 50 -5.56 5.31 -4.66
N CYS A 51 -5.33 4.82 -3.45
CA CYS A 51 -6.38 4.26 -2.61
C CYS A 51 -6.08 4.49 -1.14
N THR A 52 -7.14 4.69 -0.36
CA THR A 52 -7.07 4.71 1.10
C THR A 52 -6.91 3.29 1.65
N PRO A 53 -6.43 3.12 2.89
CA PRO A 53 -6.38 1.81 3.54
C PRO A 53 -7.73 1.09 3.59
N THR A 54 -8.82 1.84 3.77
CA THR A 54 -10.17 1.26 3.79
C THR A 54 -10.58 0.74 2.41
N GLU A 55 -10.28 1.49 1.34
CA GLU A 55 -10.59 1.10 -0.04
C GLU A 55 -9.79 -0.14 -0.45
N ILE A 56 -8.47 -0.16 -0.24
CA ILE A 56 -7.65 -1.30 -0.67
C ILE A 56 -8.01 -2.60 0.07
N LEU A 57 -8.39 -2.50 1.35
CA LEU A 57 -8.89 -3.66 2.11
C LEU A 57 -10.26 -4.13 1.61
N ALA A 58 -11.14 -3.20 1.23
CA ALA A 58 -12.43 -3.54 0.65
C ALA A 58 -12.25 -4.22 -0.72
N GLU A 59 -11.36 -3.70 -1.57
CA GLU A 59 -11.03 -4.29 -2.87
C GLU A 59 -10.41 -5.68 -2.74
N ALA A 60 -9.48 -5.88 -1.80
CA ALA A 60 -8.88 -7.18 -1.53
C ALA A 60 -9.93 -8.22 -1.14
N ARG A 61 -10.84 -7.87 -0.23
CA ARG A 61 -11.94 -8.75 0.19
C ARG A 61 -12.91 -9.04 -0.95
N ALA A 62 -13.28 -8.01 -1.71
CA ALA A 62 -14.15 -8.16 -2.87
C ALA A 62 -13.53 -9.02 -3.99
N ALA A 63 -12.19 -9.06 -4.06
CA ALA A 63 -11.46 -9.93 -4.97
C ALA A 63 -11.40 -11.40 -4.51
N GLY A 64 -11.80 -11.71 -3.26
CA GLY A 64 -11.72 -13.06 -2.69
C GLY A 64 -10.45 -13.35 -1.90
N LEU A 65 -9.63 -12.32 -1.59
CA LEU A 65 -8.51 -12.47 -0.69
C LEU A 65 -9.01 -12.52 0.77
N ALA A 66 -8.59 -13.56 1.48
CA ALA A 66 -8.81 -13.76 2.91
C ALA A 66 -7.72 -13.06 3.73
N ASP A 67 -7.95 -12.89 5.03
CA ASP A 67 -6.97 -12.34 5.99
C ASP A 67 -6.24 -11.09 5.46
N ALA A 68 -6.99 -10.15 4.87
CA ALA A 68 -6.40 -8.91 4.36
C ALA A 68 -6.21 -7.89 5.49
N TRP A 69 -4.99 -7.39 5.66
CA TRP A 69 -4.67 -6.29 6.57
C TRP A 69 -3.72 -5.26 5.95
N HIS A 70 -3.78 -4.08 6.53
CA HIS A 70 -2.98 -2.92 6.17
C HIS A 70 -1.81 -2.81 7.16
N VAL A 71 -0.60 -2.59 6.64
CA VAL A 71 0.58 -2.21 7.43
C VAL A 71 0.94 -0.76 7.11
N SER A 72 0.74 0.12 8.10
CA SER A 72 0.95 1.56 7.96
C SER A 72 2.42 1.97 8.09
N ALA A 73 2.72 3.19 7.64
CA ALA A 73 4.01 3.83 7.90
C ALA A 73 4.33 3.92 9.41
N ASP A 74 3.31 4.06 10.25
CA ASP A 74 3.45 4.14 11.71
C ASP A 74 3.80 2.81 12.35
N GLU A 75 3.17 1.72 11.88
CA GLU A 75 3.51 0.38 12.33
C GLU A 75 4.94 0.02 11.92
N LEU A 76 5.34 0.33 10.68
CA LEU A 76 6.71 0.15 10.21
C LEU A 76 7.70 0.99 11.01
N ALA A 77 7.36 2.25 11.31
CA ALA A 77 8.20 3.13 12.13
C ALA A 77 8.39 2.57 13.54
N ALA A 78 7.32 2.12 14.19
CA ALA A 78 7.39 1.52 15.52
C ALA A 78 8.23 0.23 15.55
N ARG A 79 8.14 -0.59 14.50
CA ARG A 79 8.85 -1.87 14.44
C ARG A 79 10.32 -1.72 14.06
N TYR A 80 10.63 -0.86 13.11
CA TYR A 80 11.95 -0.82 12.46
C TYR A 80 12.74 0.48 12.68
N PHE A 81 12.10 1.56 13.15
CA PHE A 81 12.72 2.88 13.29
C PHE A 81 12.68 3.44 14.72
N ALA A 82 12.07 2.74 15.68
CA ALA A 82 11.85 3.22 17.05
C ALA A 82 13.12 3.68 17.79
N ASN A 83 14.27 3.08 17.51
CA ASN A 83 15.53 3.37 18.20
C ASN A 83 16.45 4.33 17.43
N ARG A 84 15.94 5.00 16.39
CA ARG A 84 16.71 5.97 15.64
C ARG A 84 16.74 7.32 16.36
N THR A 85 17.92 7.90 16.47
CA THR A 85 18.13 9.22 17.09
C THR A 85 18.13 10.37 16.07
N ASP A 86 18.11 10.05 14.77
CA ASP A 86 18.16 11.02 13.68
C ASP A 86 16.78 11.40 13.12
N GLY A 87 15.71 10.85 13.70
CA GLY A 87 14.34 11.13 13.30
C GLY A 87 13.92 10.52 11.95
N LEU A 88 14.76 9.71 11.29
CA LEU A 88 14.39 9.06 10.04
C LEU A 88 13.26 8.05 10.27
N ARG A 89 12.23 8.11 9.44
CA ARG A 89 11.10 7.17 9.43
C ARG A 89 10.38 7.20 8.07
N PRO A 90 9.55 6.20 7.77
CA PRO A 90 8.68 6.26 6.60
C PRO A 90 7.71 7.46 6.69
N PRO A 91 7.47 8.18 5.58
CA PRO A 91 6.50 9.27 5.55
C PRO A 91 5.08 8.73 5.78
N ARG A 92 4.28 9.41 6.62
CA ARG A 92 2.87 9.02 6.83
C ARG A 92 2.05 9.30 5.57
N ASN A 93 1.08 8.44 5.32
CA ASN A 93 0.07 8.59 4.27
C ASN A 93 0.69 8.83 2.87
N ALA A 94 1.79 8.14 2.56
CA ALA A 94 2.45 8.20 1.26
C ALA A 94 2.31 6.87 0.53
N GLU A 95 3.15 5.90 0.88
CA GLU A 95 3.12 4.53 0.38
C GLU A 95 3.02 3.58 1.57
N GLU A 96 2.03 2.69 1.55
CA GLU A 96 1.75 1.73 2.62
C GLU A 96 1.52 0.33 2.06
N LEU A 97 1.40 -0.69 2.91
CA LEU A 97 1.38 -2.08 2.46
C LEU A 97 0.01 -2.74 2.69
N LEU A 98 -0.45 -3.48 1.69
CA LEU A 98 -1.47 -4.51 1.82
C LEU A 98 -0.77 -5.86 1.97
N VAL A 99 -1.18 -6.64 2.98
CA VAL A 99 -0.87 -8.06 3.07
C VAL A 99 -2.18 -8.85 3.09
N ALA A 100 -2.27 -9.89 2.28
CA ALA A 100 -3.48 -10.71 2.18
C ALA A 100 -3.15 -12.15 1.76
N ARG A 101 -4.03 -13.08 2.09
CA ARG A 101 -3.90 -14.50 1.75
C ARG A 101 -4.95 -14.89 0.72
N VAL A 102 -4.62 -15.76 -0.21
CA VAL A 102 -5.60 -16.38 -1.10
C VAL A 102 -6.42 -17.38 -0.31
N GLY A 103 -7.74 -17.18 -0.27
CA GLY A 103 -8.65 -18.06 0.47
C GLY A 103 -8.63 -19.47 -0.10
N SER A 104 -8.69 -20.47 0.77
CA SER A 104 -9.01 -21.84 0.39
C SER A 104 -10.48 -21.82 -0.05
N GLY A 105 -10.74 -21.95 -1.36
CA GLY A 105 -12.08 -21.79 -1.92
C GLY A 105 -13.14 -22.54 -1.09
N ARG A 106 -14.31 -21.92 -0.87
CA ARG A 106 -15.47 -22.67 -0.38
C ARG A 106 -15.77 -23.74 -1.42
N GLY A 107 -15.55 -25.01 -1.04
CA GLY A 107 -16.31 -26.12 -1.61
C GLY A 107 -17.79 -25.93 -1.32
#